data_AF-A0A9D0YQ70-F1
#
_entry.id   AF-A0A9D0YQ70-F1
#
_cell.length_a   1.000
_cell.length_b   1.000
_cell.length_c   1.000
_cell.angle_alpha   90.00
_cell.angle_beta   90.00
_cell.angle_gamma   90.00
#
_symmetry.space_group_name_H-M   'P 1'
#
loop_
_entity.id
_entity.type
_entity.pdbx_description
1 polymer ?
#
loop_
_entity_poly.entity_id
_entity_poly.type
_entity_poly.pdbx_seq_one_letter_code
_entity_poly.pdbx_strand_id
1 'polypeptide(L)'
;HTGEGINKLKDYLKGQVCILAGPSGVGKSSLLSALTGLKLKTQEVSEKTERGRHTTTGVKLIPFGENSFVGDTPGFSKVEALQFMKEDEVRLHFPEFLRYKCKFSDCRHLNEEGCEVKQALKRGEISCERYKSYLKMLHLYADWLKEYCKEGEN
;
A
#
# COMPACT_ATOMS: atom_id res chain seq x y z
N HIS A 1 19.41 12.49 9.68
CA HIS A 1 18.37 12.47 8.63
C HIS A 1 18.68 13.60 7.65
N THR A 2 18.78 13.31 6.35
CA THR A 2 19.30 14.24 5.32
C THR A 2 18.33 15.37 4.96
N GLY A 3 17.04 15.25 5.27
CA GLY A 3 16.01 16.24 4.92
C GLY A 3 15.69 16.31 3.43
N GLU A 4 16.29 15.43 2.62
CA GLU A 4 16.11 15.38 1.17
C GLU A 4 14.64 15.11 0.82
N GLY A 5 14.11 15.85 -0.16
CA GLY A 5 12.74 15.67 -0.66
C GLY A 5 11.63 16.25 0.23
N ILE A 6 11.93 16.68 1.48
CA ILE A 6 10.90 17.17 2.41
C ILE A 6 10.18 18.41 1.88
N ASN A 7 10.89 19.36 1.27
CA ASN A 7 10.25 20.55 0.70
C ASN A 7 9.32 20.20 -0.47
N LYS A 8 9.76 19.32 -1.38
CA LYS A 8 8.92 18.82 -2.50
C LYS A 8 7.66 18.12 -1.97
N LEU A 9 7.78 17.35 -0.89
CA LEU A 9 6.65 16.69 -0.25
C LEU A 9 5.69 17.70 0.40
N LYS A 10 6.20 18.74 1.07
CA LYS A 10 5.36 19.82 1.62
C LYS A 10 4.57 20.53 0.53
N ASP A 11 5.22 20.84 -0.60
CA ASP A 11 4.57 21.48 -1.74
C ASP A 11 3.47 20.59 -2.32
N TYR A 12 3.73 19.29 -2.47
CA TYR A 12 2.75 18.31 -2.96
C TYR A 12 1.53 18.18 -2.03
N LEU A 13 1.74 18.26 -0.72
CA LEU A 13 0.67 18.10 0.29
C LEU A 13 -0.03 19.43 0.65
N LYS A 14 0.29 20.54 -0.01
CA LYS A 14 -0.28 21.85 0.31
C LYS A 14 -1.81 21.83 0.17
N GLY A 15 -2.51 22.25 1.21
CA GLY A 15 -3.97 22.30 1.27
C GLY A 15 -4.64 20.94 1.51
N GLN A 16 -3.88 19.88 1.80
CA GLN A 16 -4.41 18.52 1.93
C GLN A 16 -4.48 18.05 3.39
N VAL A 17 -5.42 17.16 3.68
CA VAL A 17 -5.43 16.35 4.90
C VAL A 17 -4.90 14.96 4.54
N CYS A 18 -3.80 14.53 5.16
CA CYS A 18 -3.14 13.27 4.86
C CYS A 18 -2.92 12.41 6.11
N ILE A 19 -2.72 11.11 5.88
CA ILE A 19 -2.39 10.11 6.90
C ILE A 19 -1.11 9.39 6.46
N LEU A 20 -0.22 9.12 7.41
CA LEU A 20 0.99 8.32 7.15
C LEU A 20 0.70 6.84 7.38
N ALA A 21 0.69 6.06 6.30
CA ALA A 21 0.46 4.62 6.33
C ALA A 21 1.77 3.84 6.11
N GLY A 22 1.91 2.69 6.77
CA GLY A 22 3.04 1.77 6.58
C GLY A 22 3.35 0.92 7.81
N PRO A 23 4.19 -0.12 7.66
CA PRO A 23 4.62 -0.98 8.78
C PRO A 23 5.24 -0.21 9.94
N SER A 24 5.22 -0.79 11.16
CA SER A 24 5.98 -0.20 12.28
C SER A 24 7.47 -0.13 11.94
N GLY A 25 8.15 0.93 12.39
CA GLY A 25 9.61 1.11 12.17
C GLY A 25 10.04 1.72 10.84
N VAL A 26 9.16 1.92 9.85
CA VAL A 26 9.54 2.47 8.52
C VAL A 26 9.87 3.98 8.50
N GLY A 27 9.82 4.67 9.65
CA GLY A 27 10.17 6.09 9.75
C GLY A 27 9.00 7.09 9.68
N LYS A 28 7.73 6.64 9.83
CA LYS A 28 6.55 7.52 9.82
C LYS A 28 6.64 8.68 10.83
N SER A 29 7.03 8.40 12.07
CA SER A 29 7.18 9.44 13.11
C SER A 29 8.31 10.42 12.80
N SER A 30 9.40 9.95 12.18
CA SER A 30 10.49 10.81 11.71
C SER A 30 10.04 11.72 10.56
N LEU A 31 9.24 11.20 9.61
CA LEU A 31 8.67 11.98 8.52
C LEU A 31 7.67 13.02 9.03
N LEU A 32 6.78 12.64 9.95
CA LEU A 32 5.85 13.55 10.59
C LEU A 32 6.58 14.69 11.32
N SER A 33 7.66 14.37 12.03
CA SER A 33 8.51 15.37 12.70
C SER A 33 9.16 16.33 11.69
N ALA A 34 9.63 15.82 10.55
CA ALA A 34 10.21 16.65 9.48
C ALA A 34 9.17 17.56 8.79
N LEU A 35 7.92 17.09 8.64
CA LEU A 35 6.84 17.88 8.06
C LEU A 35 6.38 19.01 9.00
N THR A 36 6.16 18.68 10.27
CA THR A 36 5.49 19.57 11.25
C THR A 36 6.45 20.40 12.09
N GLY A 37 7.73 20.00 12.18
CA GLY A 37 8.70 20.59 13.12
C GLY A 37 8.51 20.15 14.58
N LEU A 38 7.51 19.30 14.87
CA LEU A 38 7.30 18.77 16.21
C LEU A 38 8.29 17.64 16.49
N LYS A 39 8.88 17.63 17.69
CA LYS A 39 9.58 16.45 18.20
C LYS A 39 8.55 15.47 18.74
N LEU A 40 8.09 14.55 17.89
CA LEU A 40 7.35 13.40 18.39
C LEU A 40 8.32 12.46 19.12
N LYS A 41 7.90 11.95 20.28
CA LYS A 41 8.62 10.84 20.93
C LYS A 41 8.52 9.64 20.01
N THR A 42 9.57 9.36 19.24
CA THR A 42 9.83 8.02 18.74
C THR A 42 10.09 7.18 19.98
N GLN A 43 9.05 6.53 20.53
CA GLN A 43 9.33 5.40 21.41
C GLN A 43 10.11 4.43 20.53
N GLU A 44 11.41 4.30 20.81
CA GLU A 44 12.22 3.20 20.29
C GLU A 44 11.41 1.92 20.45
N VAL A 45 11.45 1.07 19.45
CA VAL A 45 10.75 -0.22 19.43
C VAL A 45 10.90 -0.85 20.81
N SER A 46 9.83 -0.88 21.61
CA SER A 46 9.91 -1.43 22.95
C SER A 46 10.19 -2.92 22.81
N GLU A 47 11.46 -3.29 22.98
CA GLU A 47 11.81 -4.66 23.28
C GLU A 47 11.03 -5.06 24.54
N LYS A 48 10.12 -6.03 24.36
CA LYS A 48 9.49 -6.83 25.41
C LYS A 48 8.79 -6.06 26.54
N THR A 49 7.46 -6.06 26.50
CA THR A 49 6.71 -6.50 27.69
C THR A 49 5.32 -6.98 27.31
N GLU A 50 5.06 -8.24 27.64
CA GLU A 50 3.72 -8.81 27.72
C GLU A 50 2.84 -7.91 28.59
N ARG A 51 1.61 -7.63 28.13
CA ARG A 51 0.55 -6.88 28.85
C ARG A 51 0.83 -5.38 29.06
N GLY A 52 0.45 -4.56 28.09
CA GLY A 52 0.38 -3.12 28.27
C GLY A 52 -0.27 -2.40 27.08
N ARG A 53 -1.60 -2.28 27.12
CA ARG A 53 -2.43 -1.65 26.08
C ARG A 53 -2.26 -0.12 26.13
N HIS A 54 -1.16 0.40 25.61
CA HIS A 54 -1.01 1.83 25.32
C HIS A 54 -1.40 2.10 23.86
N THR A 55 -2.70 2.02 23.59
CA THR A 55 -3.31 2.45 22.34
C THR A 55 -3.48 3.96 22.34
N THR A 56 -2.80 4.70 21.48
CA THR A 56 -3.17 6.08 21.12
C THR A 56 -4.54 6.01 20.43
N THR A 57 -5.63 6.17 21.20
CA THR A 57 -7.02 5.97 20.75
C THR A 57 -7.59 7.13 19.93
N GLY A 58 -6.87 8.25 19.82
CA GLY A 58 -7.28 9.39 19.00
C GLY A 58 -6.27 9.69 17.90
N VAL A 59 -6.73 9.77 16.65
CA VAL A 59 -5.94 10.35 15.56
C VAL A 59 -5.90 11.85 15.76
N LYS A 60 -4.70 12.41 15.97
CA LYS A 60 -4.51 13.86 16.06
C LYS A 60 -4.09 14.39 14.69
N LEU A 61 -4.88 15.30 14.13
CA LEU A 61 -4.48 16.09 12.97
C LEU A 61 -3.53 17.20 13.41
N ILE A 62 -2.35 17.23 12.82
CA ILE A 62 -1.30 18.19 13.11
C ILE A 62 -1.15 19.11 11.90
N PRO A 63 -1.34 20.44 12.05
CA PRO A 63 -1.18 21.36 10.96
C PRO A 63 0.30 21.46 10.54
N PHE A 64 0.56 21.56 9.24
CA PHE A 64 1.88 21.85 8.69
C PHE A 64 1.75 22.76 7.46
N GLY A 65 2.02 24.07 7.64
CA GLY A 65 1.79 25.06 6.58
C GLY A 65 0.32 25.47 6.44
N GLU A 66 -0.01 26.16 5.35
CA GLU A 66 -1.34 26.72 5.12
C GLU A 66 -2.34 25.61 4.74
N ASN A 67 -3.44 25.51 5.51
CA ASN A 67 -4.55 24.58 5.28
C ASN A 67 -4.14 23.11 5.05
N SER A 68 -3.00 22.67 5.57
CA SER A 68 -2.50 21.30 5.41
C SER A 68 -2.38 20.60 6.76
N PHE A 69 -2.80 19.34 6.83
CA PHE A 69 -2.89 18.57 8.08
C PHE A 69 -2.38 17.15 7.88
N VAL A 70 -1.57 16.65 8.81
CA VAL A 70 -1.12 15.25 8.84
C VAL A 70 -1.62 14.58 10.11
N GLY A 71 -2.27 13.43 9.98
CA GLY A 71 -2.71 12.64 11.13
C GLY A 71 -1.60 11.75 11.67
N ASP A 72 -1.43 11.74 12.99
CA ASP A 72 -0.64 10.73 13.69
C ASP A 72 -1.47 9.46 13.87
N THR A 73 -1.10 8.40 13.15
CA THR A 73 -1.76 7.10 13.22
C THR A 73 -0.77 6.01 13.62
N PRO A 74 -1.16 5.05 14.47
CA PRO A 74 -0.35 3.85 14.70
C PRO A 74 -0.01 3.15 13.37
N GLY A 75 1.20 2.63 13.27
CA GLY A 75 1.52 1.72 12.17
C GLY A 75 0.67 0.46 12.23
N PHE A 76 0.38 -0.15 11.09
CA PHE A 76 -0.15 -1.51 11.03
C PHE A 76 1.01 -2.52 10.98
N SER A 77 0.81 -3.73 11.49
CA SER A 77 1.78 -4.82 11.32
C SER A 77 1.60 -5.50 9.96
N LYS A 78 0.36 -5.84 9.62
CA LYS A 78 -0.10 -6.37 8.33
C LYS A 78 -1.53 -5.90 8.09
N VAL A 79 -1.85 -5.60 6.83
CA VAL A 79 -3.22 -5.32 6.38
C VAL A 79 -3.55 -6.38 5.35
N GLU A 80 -4.63 -7.13 5.59
CA GLU A 80 -5.14 -8.12 4.66
C GLU A 80 -6.33 -7.51 3.93
N ALA A 81 -6.24 -7.44 2.59
CA ALA A 81 -7.28 -6.80 1.77
C ALA A 81 -8.66 -7.41 2.01
N LEU A 82 -8.74 -8.74 2.12
CA LEU A 82 -9.99 -9.49 2.30
C LEU A 82 -10.70 -9.25 3.64
N GLN A 83 -10.06 -8.57 4.59
CA GLN A 83 -10.75 -8.11 5.81
C GLN A 83 -11.65 -6.90 5.55
N PHE A 84 -11.44 -6.19 4.44
CA PHE A 84 -12.11 -4.93 4.13
C PHE A 84 -12.89 -4.94 2.81
N MET A 85 -12.68 -5.94 1.95
CA MET A 85 -13.35 -6.07 0.66
C MET A 85 -13.57 -7.53 0.30
N LYS A 86 -14.49 -7.78 -0.63
CA LYS A 86 -14.73 -9.14 -1.15
C LYS A 86 -13.67 -9.53 -2.18
N GLU A 87 -13.48 -10.84 -2.39
CA GLU A 87 -12.49 -11.36 -3.34
C GLU A 87 -12.71 -10.86 -4.78
N ASP A 88 -13.96 -10.71 -5.21
CA ASP A 88 -14.32 -10.24 -6.55
C ASP A 88 -14.07 -8.75 -6.76
N GLU A 89 -13.96 -7.99 -5.67
CA GLU A 89 -13.66 -6.55 -5.66
C GLU A 89 -12.15 -6.28 -5.75
N VAL A 90 -11.29 -7.21 -5.30
CA VAL A 90 -9.82 -7.02 -5.28
C VAL A 90 -9.27 -6.62 -6.64
N ARG A 91 -9.80 -7.20 -7.73
CA ARG A 91 -9.38 -6.88 -9.12
C ARG A 91 -9.59 -5.40 -9.49
N LEU A 92 -10.56 -4.73 -8.86
CA LEU A 92 -10.92 -3.34 -9.13
C LEU A 92 -9.89 -2.37 -8.54
N HIS A 93 -9.05 -2.84 -7.62
CA HIS A 93 -8.02 -2.06 -6.93
C HIS A 93 -6.62 -2.23 -7.54
N PHE A 94 -6.53 -2.82 -8.73
CA PHE A 94 -5.32 -2.89 -9.55
C PHE A 94 -5.50 -2.01 -10.79
N PRO A 95 -5.08 -0.73 -10.78
CA PRO A 95 -5.32 0.22 -11.88
C PRO A 95 -4.86 -0.29 -13.25
N GLU A 96 -3.78 -1.07 -13.26
CA GLU A 96 -3.25 -1.67 -14.48
C GLU A 96 -4.20 -2.69 -15.13
N PHE A 97 -5.14 -3.27 -14.39
CA PHE A 97 -6.14 -4.21 -14.92
C PHE A 97 -7.32 -3.49 -15.57
N LEU A 98 -7.68 -2.31 -15.04
CA LEU A 98 -8.90 -1.58 -15.42
C LEU A 98 -8.95 -1.13 -16.88
N ARG A 99 -7.79 -1.07 -17.55
CA ARG A 99 -7.68 -0.74 -18.98
C ARG A 99 -8.02 -1.90 -19.92
N TYR A 100 -8.10 -3.13 -19.43
CA TYR A 100 -8.35 -4.32 -20.25
C TYR A 100 -9.82 -4.73 -20.18
N LYS A 101 -10.38 -5.08 -21.34
CA LYS A 101 -11.77 -5.56 -21.46
C LYS A 101 -11.75 -7.06 -21.73
N CYS A 102 -12.13 -7.85 -20.73
CA CYS A 102 -12.24 -9.30 -20.90
C CYS A 102 -13.53 -9.68 -21.63
N LYS A 103 -13.55 -10.90 -22.19
CA LYS A 103 -14.74 -11.49 -22.82
C LYS A 103 -15.95 -11.53 -21.88
N PHE A 104 -15.71 -11.80 -20.60
CA PHE A 104 -16.74 -11.86 -19.56
C PHE A 104 -16.66 -10.63 -18.65
N SER A 105 -17.82 -10.03 -18.34
CA SER A 105 -17.91 -8.83 -17.49
C SER A 105 -17.53 -9.07 -16.03
N ASP A 106 -17.70 -10.30 -15.57
CA ASP A 106 -17.38 -10.80 -14.23
C ASP A 106 -16.03 -11.53 -14.17
N CYS A 107 -15.19 -11.40 -15.21
CA CYS A 107 -13.87 -12.01 -15.23
C CYS A 107 -13.05 -11.59 -14.00
N ARG A 108 -12.63 -12.60 -13.22
CA ARG A 108 -11.74 -12.47 -12.06
C ARG A 108 -10.27 -12.54 -12.45
N HIS A 109 -9.97 -12.69 -13.73
CA HIS A 109 -8.61 -12.78 -14.25
C HIS A 109 -7.80 -13.96 -13.71
N LEU A 110 -8.45 -15.08 -13.36
CA LEU A 110 -7.81 -16.27 -12.79
C LEU A 110 -7.68 -17.38 -13.83
N ASN A 111 -8.82 -17.94 -14.25
CA ASN A 111 -8.91 -19.12 -15.12
C ASN A 111 -9.80 -18.90 -16.35
N GLU A 112 -10.40 -17.72 -16.47
CA GLU A 112 -11.34 -17.41 -17.54
C GLU A 112 -10.67 -17.42 -18.91
N GLU A 113 -11.34 -18.06 -19.85
CA GLU A 113 -10.96 -18.02 -21.27
C GLU A 113 -11.15 -16.60 -21.82
N GLY A 114 -10.20 -16.13 -22.65
CA GLY A 114 -10.25 -14.76 -23.19
C GLY A 114 -10.03 -13.68 -22.13
N CYS A 115 -9.33 -13.99 -21.04
CA CYS A 115 -8.91 -13.00 -20.06
C CYS A 115 -7.78 -12.09 -20.63
N GLU A 116 -8.14 -10.87 -21.03
CA GLU A 116 -7.17 -9.88 -21.53
C GLU A 116 -6.11 -9.48 -20.52
N VAL A 117 -6.40 -9.49 -19.21
CA VAL A 117 -5.38 -9.24 -18.16
C VAL A 117 -4.29 -10.31 -18.19
N LYS A 118 -4.66 -11.58 -18.37
CA LYS A 118 -3.68 -12.67 -18.52
C LYS A 118 -2.90 -12.54 -19.82
N GLN A 119 -3.55 -12.13 -20.92
CA GLN A 119 -2.83 -11.91 -22.18
C GLN A 119 -1.86 -10.72 -22.07
N ALA A 120 -2.26 -9.63 -21.45
CA ALA A 120 -1.41 -8.47 -21.19
C ALA A 120 -0.20 -8.81 -20.32
N LEU A 121 -0.38 -9.66 -19.30
CA LEU A 121 0.73 -10.23 -18.52
C LEU A 121 1.70 -11.01 -19.42
N LYS A 122 1.18 -11.91 -20.28
CA LYS A 122 2.02 -12.69 -21.21
C LYS A 122 2.77 -11.82 -22.22
N ARG A 123 2.23 -10.65 -22.57
CA ARG A 123 2.87 -9.65 -23.43
C ARG A 123 3.83 -8.71 -22.68
N GLY A 124 3.95 -8.83 -21.36
CA GLY A 124 4.80 -7.97 -20.53
C GLY A 124 4.23 -6.58 -20.22
N GLU A 125 2.96 -6.33 -20.55
CA GLU A 125 2.27 -5.05 -20.29
C GLU A 125 1.80 -4.90 -18.83
N ILE A 126 1.71 -6.04 -18.13
CA ILE A 126 1.49 -6.13 -16.68
C ILE A 126 2.70 -6.82 -16.08
N SER A 127 3.25 -6.25 -15.01
CA SER A 127 4.40 -6.86 -14.33
C SER A 127 3.99 -8.14 -13.59
N CYS A 128 4.91 -9.10 -13.58
CA CYS A 128 4.75 -10.35 -12.87
C CYS A 128 4.59 -10.16 -11.35
N GLU A 129 5.32 -9.22 -10.75
CA GLU A 129 5.20 -8.89 -9.32
C GLU A 129 3.80 -8.39 -8.97
N ARG A 130 3.21 -7.58 -9.85
CA ARG A 130 1.87 -7.03 -9.65
C ARG A 130 0.80 -8.12 -9.75
N TYR A 131 0.86 -8.97 -10.78
CA TYR A 131 -0.08 -10.09 -10.89
C TYR A 131 0.12 -11.15 -9.79
N LYS A 132 1.37 -11.44 -9.38
CA LYS A 132 1.66 -12.28 -8.20
C LYS A 132 1.10 -11.67 -6.92
N SER A 133 1.18 -10.34 -6.75
CA SER A 133 0.58 -9.63 -5.61
C SER A 133 -0.94 -9.75 -5.60
N TYR A 134 -1.58 -9.68 -6.77
CA TYR A 134 -3.02 -9.93 -6.91
C TYR A 134 -3.41 -11.33 -6.44
N LEU A 135 -2.74 -12.37 -6.95
CA LEU A 135 -2.99 -13.75 -6.50
C LEU A 135 -2.73 -13.94 -5.00
N LYS A 136 -1.65 -13.34 -4.48
CA LYS A 136 -1.31 -13.40 -3.06
C LYS A 136 -2.38 -12.77 -2.17
N MET A 137 -2.97 -11.63 -2.58
CA MET A 137 -4.09 -11.01 -1.88
C MET A 137 -5.34 -11.89 -1.85
N LEU A 138 -5.52 -12.75 -2.85
CA LEU A 138 -6.58 -13.74 -2.93
C LEU A 138 -6.22 -15.09 -2.28
N HIS A 139 -5.01 -15.22 -1.71
CA HIS A 139 -4.47 -16.50 -1.23
C HIS A 139 -4.45 -17.62 -2.29
N LEU A 140 -4.29 -17.23 -3.55
CA LEU A 140 -4.23 -18.14 -4.69
C LEU A 140 -2.81 -18.33 -5.18
N TYR A 141 -2.61 -19.45 -5.86
CA TYR A 141 -1.35 -19.81 -6.50
C TYR A 141 -1.62 -20.32 -7.92
N ALA A 142 -0.69 -20.02 -8.84
CA ALA A 142 -0.82 -20.34 -10.25
C ALA A 142 0.52 -20.83 -10.81
N ASP A 143 0.65 -22.14 -11.03
CA ASP A 143 1.88 -22.73 -11.58
C ASP A 143 2.23 -22.21 -12.97
N TRP A 144 1.22 -21.95 -13.80
CA TRP A 144 1.40 -21.47 -15.16
C TRP A 144 2.14 -20.12 -15.23
N LEU A 145 2.20 -19.36 -14.12
CA LEU A 145 3.00 -18.14 -14.07
C LEU A 145 4.49 -18.39 -14.27
N LYS A 146 5.02 -19.56 -13.90
CA LYS A 146 6.44 -19.87 -14.06
C LYS A 146 6.89 -19.83 -15.52
N GLU A 147 5.99 -20.10 -16.45
CA GLU A 147 6.28 -20.07 -17.89
C GLU A 147 6.50 -18.64 -18.42
N TYR A 148 5.88 -17.64 -17.78
CA TYR A 148 5.87 -16.25 -18.24
C TYR A 148 6.65 -15.30 -17.33
N CYS A 149 6.79 -15.67 -16.05
CA CYS A 149 7.41 -14.87 -15.01
C CYS A 149 8.68 -15.56 -14.52
N LYS A 150 9.80 -15.31 -15.20
CA LYS A 150 11.13 -15.76 -14.75
C LYS A 150 11.49 -15.07 -13.44
N GLU A 151 12.15 -15.79 -12.55
CA GLU A 151 12.71 -15.20 -11.32
C GLU A 151 13.94 -14.38 -11.68
N GLY A 152 13.91 -13.06 -11.44
CA GLY A 152 15.12 -12.23 -11.46
C GLY A 152 15.24 -11.12 -12.50
N GLU A 153 14.18 -10.68 -13.18
CA GLU A 153 14.22 -9.43 -13.98
C GLU A 153 13.41 -8.31 -13.32
N ASN A 154 14.09 -7.62 -12.39
CA ASN A 154 14.00 -6.17 -12.16
C ASN A 154 15.18 -5.74 -11.27
#